data_AF-A0A7S2KHU0-F1
#
_entry.id   AF-A0A7S2KHU0-F1
#
_cell.length_a   1.000
_cell.length_b   1.000
_cell.length_c   1.000
_cell.angle_alpha   90.00
_cell.angle_beta   90.00
_cell.angle_gamma   90.00
#
_symmetry.space_group_name_H-M   'P 1'
#
loop_
_entity.id
_entity.type
_entity.pdbx_description
1 polymer ?
#
loop_
_entity_poly.entity_id
_entity_poly.type
_entity_poly.pdbx_seq_one_letter_code
_entity_poly.pdbx_strand_id
1 'polypeptide(L)'
;GLGFLAAASVLLLSAAPADALAKIKVEAASQAAASAPAQELLTIRLDKQYVPVTRNNRTVMYKTAYFGSIHVGEPAQTFTVVFDTGSGHFIVPSSKCLSESCAVHRRYGREASSSAADIDHDGNAVPADAEERDQVSVAFGTGDIV
;
A
#
# COMPACT_ATOMS: atom_id res chain seq x y z
N GLY A 1 10.21 -32.72 27.25
CA GLY A 1 10.85 -32.91 25.93
C GLY A 1 11.95 -31.88 25.83
N LEU A 2 13.22 -32.31 25.78
CA LEU A 2 14.03 -32.40 24.54
C LEU A 2 13.99 -31.06 23.80
N GLY A 3 15.00 -30.19 23.87
CA GLY A 3 16.38 -30.40 23.44
C GLY A 3 16.65 -29.38 22.31
N PHE A 4 17.65 -28.51 22.44
CA PHE A 4 18.77 -28.27 21.50
C PHE A 4 19.07 -26.76 21.59
N LEU A 5 20.28 -26.19 21.52
CA LEU A 5 21.65 -26.68 21.41
C LEU A 5 22.52 -25.49 21.83
N ALA A 6 23.51 -25.73 22.70
CA ALA A 6 24.54 -24.76 23.01
C ALA A 6 25.51 -24.60 21.82
N ALA A 7 25.96 -23.37 21.57
CA ALA A 7 27.20 -23.11 20.86
C ALA A 7 27.92 -21.92 21.51
N ALA A 8 28.52 -22.16 22.67
CA ALA A 8 29.55 -21.28 23.20
C ALA A 8 30.85 -21.59 22.46
N SER A 9 31.24 -20.73 21.51
CA SER A 9 32.55 -20.82 20.87
C SER A 9 33.61 -20.38 21.87
N VAL A 10 34.37 -21.34 22.37
CA VAL A 10 35.58 -21.13 23.18
C VAL A 10 36.66 -20.57 22.26
N LEU A 11 37.05 -19.31 22.46
CA LEU A 11 38.32 -18.79 21.94
C LEU A 11 39.41 -19.10 22.96
N LEU A 12 40.24 -20.09 22.64
CA LEU A 12 41.52 -20.34 23.29
C LEU A 12 42.45 -19.15 23.01
N LEU A 13 42.76 -18.38 24.06
CA LEU A 13 43.87 -17.43 24.00
C LEU A 13 45.11 -18.12 24.60
N SER A 14 45.96 -18.68 23.75
CA SER A 14 47.30 -19.10 24.17
C SER A 14 48.10 -17.84 24.52
N ALA A 15 48.58 -17.76 25.75
CA ALA A 15 49.42 -16.66 26.22
C ALA A 15 50.70 -16.56 25.37
N ALA A 16 50.88 -15.43 24.68
CA ALA A 16 52.15 -15.02 24.13
C ALA A 16 52.82 -14.03 25.11
N PRO A 17 54.17 -14.01 25.19
CA PRO A 17 54.88 -13.18 26.15
C PRO A 17 54.70 -11.68 25.81
N ALA A 18 54.78 -10.87 26.85
CA ALA A 18 54.58 -9.42 26.80
C ALA A 18 55.73 -8.72 26.05
N ASP A 19 55.70 -8.71 24.73
CA ASP A 19 56.38 -7.68 23.94
C ASP A 19 55.82 -7.60 22.51
N ALA A 20 54.67 -6.93 22.37
CA ALA A 20 54.13 -6.51 21.09
C ALA A 20 53.18 -5.31 21.26
N LEU A 21 53.65 -4.27 21.95
CA LEU A 21 53.03 -2.94 21.91
C LEU A 21 53.43 -2.26 20.59
N ALA A 22 52.77 -2.62 19.49
CA ALA A 22 52.75 -1.77 18.30
C ALA A 22 51.55 -2.10 17.40
N LYS A 23 50.69 -1.09 17.23
CA LYS A 23 49.61 -0.97 16.22
C LYS A 23 48.26 -1.59 16.60
N ILE A 24 47.60 -1.01 17.59
CA ILE A 24 46.13 -0.98 17.60
C ILE A 24 45.72 0.16 16.66
N LYS A 25 45.33 -0.17 15.42
CA LYS A 25 44.63 0.76 14.54
C LYS A 25 43.15 0.65 14.91
N VAL A 26 42.61 1.66 15.58
CA VAL A 26 41.16 1.79 15.74
C VAL A 26 40.61 2.14 14.37
N GLU A 27 40.29 1.12 13.58
CA GLU A 27 39.42 1.34 12.42
C GLU A 27 38.02 1.55 12.98
N ALA A 28 37.55 2.80 12.86
CA ALA A 28 36.14 3.08 13.00
C ALA A 28 35.42 2.11 12.05
N ALA A 29 34.66 1.18 12.61
CA ALA A 29 33.72 0.38 11.85
C ALA A 29 32.67 1.35 11.29
N SER A 30 33.00 1.97 10.15
CA SER A 30 32.01 2.51 9.25
C SER A 30 31.29 1.29 8.69
N GLN A 31 30.34 0.77 9.46
CA GLN A 31 29.20 0.14 8.84
C GLN A 31 28.56 1.26 8.03
N ALA A 32 28.85 1.28 6.74
CA ALA A 32 28.00 1.94 5.78
C ALA A 32 26.61 1.37 6.04
N ALA A 33 25.78 2.15 6.75
CA ALA A 33 24.36 1.90 6.78
C ALA A 33 23.97 1.81 5.31
N ALA A 34 23.65 0.61 4.85
CA ALA A 34 23.14 0.40 3.51
C ALA A 34 21.97 1.37 3.38
N SER A 35 22.15 2.43 2.57
CA SER A 35 21.08 3.36 2.31
C SER A 35 19.97 2.52 1.69
N ALA A 36 18.89 2.32 2.43
CA ALA A 36 17.68 1.75 1.87
C ALA A 36 17.42 2.48 0.55
N PRO A 37 17.05 1.77 -0.53
CA PRO A 37 16.76 2.43 -1.80
C PRO A 37 15.76 3.55 -1.50
N ALA A 38 16.09 4.78 -1.92
CA ALA A 38 15.21 5.92 -1.74
C ALA A 38 13.85 5.53 -2.31
N GLN A 39 12.86 5.34 -1.44
CA GLN A 39 11.50 5.05 -1.89
C GLN A 39 11.11 6.21 -2.80
N GLU A 40 10.77 5.89 -4.05
CA GLU A 40 10.31 6.87 -5.01
C GLU A 40 9.02 7.49 -4.45
N LEU A 41 9.13 8.74 -3.97
CA LEU A 41 8.00 9.45 -3.41
C LEU A 41 7.08 9.87 -4.53
N LEU A 42 5.97 9.15 -4.70
CA LEU A 42 4.92 9.56 -5.61
C LEU A 42 4.21 10.80 -5.04
N THR A 43 4.38 11.94 -5.70
CA THR A 43 3.72 13.19 -5.32
C THR A 43 2.50 13.41 -6.19
N ILE A 44 1.33 13.50 -5.57
CA ILE A 44 0.05 13.76 -6.25
C ILE A 44 -0.45 15.12 -5.79
N ARG A 45 -0.71 16.02 -6.74
CA ARG A 45 -1.38 17.29 -6.43
C ARG A 45 -2.85 17.04 -6.17
N LEU A 46 -3.36 17.60 -5.08
CA LEU A 46 -4.75 17.45 -4.67
C LEU A 46 -5.52 18.75 -4.81
N ASP A 47 -6.72 18.65 -5.37
CA ASP A 47 -7.71 19.72 -5.43
C ASP A 47 -8.68 19.59 -4.27
N LYS A 48 -8.97 20.71 -3.61
CA LYS A 48 -9.88 20.77 -2.46
C LYS A 48 -11.26 21.22 -2.91
N GLN A 49 -12.28 20.39 -2.67
CA GLN A 49 -13.68 20.71 -2.94
C GLN A 49 -14.47 20.88 -1.65
N TYR A 50 -15.36 21.87 -1.62
CA TYR A 50 -16.34 22.08 -0.55
C TYR A 50 -17.71 21.57 -0.99
N VAL A 51 -18.30 20.67 -0.20
CA VAL A 51 -19.62 20.07 -0.45
C VAL A 51 -20.59 20.59 0.62
N PRO A 52 -21.63 21.37 0.25
CA PRO A 52 -22.57 21.89 1.22
C PRO A 52 -23.41 20.78 1.84
N VAL A 53 -23.61 20.86 3.15
CA VAL A 53 -24.58 20.03 3.87
C VAL A 53 -25.77 20.89 4.22
N THR A 54 -26.91 20.52 3.66
CA THR A 54 -28.15 21.29 3.75
C THR A 54 -29.12 20.62 4.71
N ARG A 55 -29.68 21.39 5.65
CA ARG A 55 -30.77 20.96 6.53
C ARG A 55 -31.90 21.98 6.44
N ASN A 56 -33.13 21.53 6.19
CA ASN A 56 -34.30 22.40 5.98
C ASN A 56 -34.02 23.51 4.94
N ASN A 57 -33.43 23.14 3.80
CA ASN A 57 -33.07 24.06 2.72
C ASN A 57 -32.05 25.16 3.09
N ARG A 58 -31.35 25.02 4.23
CA ARG A 58 -30.27 25.93 4.65
C ARG A 58 -28.95 25.17 4.75
N THR A 59 -27.89 25.72 4.16
CA THR A 59 -26.54 25.17 4.33
C THR A 59 -26.11 25.37 5.78
N VAL A 60 -25.85 24.28 6.50
CA VAL A 60 -25.46 24.32 7.92
C VAL A 60 -23.97 24.07 8.12
N MET A 61 -23.31 23.40 7.18
CA MET A 61 -21.87 23.17 7.17
C MET A 61 -21.39 22.80 5.76
N TYR A 62 -20.08 22.76 5.57
CA TYR A 62 -19.45 22.24 4.35
C TYR A 62 -18.57 21.04 4.71
N LYS A 63 -18.78 19.91 4.03
CA LYS A 63 -17.81 18.83 3.99
C LYS A 63 -16.68 19.22 3.03
N THR A 64 -15.48 18.76 3.30
CA THR A 64 -14.35 18.91 2.37
C THR A 64 -14.01 17.55 1.79
N ALA A 65 -13.74 17.49 0.50
CA ALA A 65 -13.14 16.33 -0.15
C ALA A 65 -11.90 16.77 -0.93
N TYR A 66 -10.87 15.93 -0.93
CA TYR A 66 -9.63 16.15 -1.66
C TYR A 66 -9.55 15.17 -2.82
N PHE A 67 -9.36 15.68 -4.03
CA PHE A 67 -9.34 14.88 -5.25
C PHE A 67 -7.98 14.93 -5.90
N GLY A 68 -7.56 13.85 -6.54
CA GLY A 68 -6.35 13.83 -7.34
C GLY A 68 -6.50 12.90 -8.54
N SER A 69 -5.66 13.11 -9.54
CA SER A 69 -5.57 12.23 -10.70
C SER A 69 -4.51 11.15 -10.48
N ILE A 70 -4.87 9.90 -10.77
CA ILE A 70 -3.98 8.74 -10.69
C ILE A 70 -4.06 7.92 -11.97
N HIS A 71 -3.11 6.99 -12.13
CA HIS A 71 -2.98 6.10 -13.27
C HIS A 71 -2.91 4.67 -12.77
N VAL A 72 -3.77 3.79 -13.28
CA VAL A 72 -3.88 2.40 -12.85
C VAL A 72 -3.69 1.47 -14.05
N GLY A 73 -2.85 0.45 -13.89
CA GLY A 73 -2.61 -0.57 -14.91
C GLY A 73 -1.59 -0.15 -15.98
N GLU A 74 -1.33 -1.08 -16.91
CA GLU A 74 -0.44 -0.89 -18.06
C GLU A 74 -1.11 -1.50 -19.31
N PRO A 75 -1.53 -0.70 -20.32
CA PRO A 75 -1.42 0.76 -20.39
C PRO A 75 -2.23 1.50 -19.31
N ALA A 76 -1.72 2.67 -18.92
CA ALA A 76 -2.30 3.49 -17.87
C ALA A 76 -3.76 3.89 -18.14
N GLN A 77 -4.64 3.61 -17.18
CA GLN A 77 -6.02 4.11 -17.15
C GLN A 77 -6.14 5.21 -16.09
N THR A 78 -6.49 6.43 -16.51
CA THR A 78 -6.56 7.60 -15.62
C THR A 78 -7.84 7.62 -14.80
N PHE A 79 -7.76 7.96 -13.51
CA PHE A 79 -8.93 8.16 -12.65
C PHE A 79 -8.78 9.43 -11.82
N THR A 80 -9.89 10.10 -11.56
CA THR A 80 -9.99 11.10 -10.48
C THR A 80 -10.55 10.40 -9.26
N VAL A 81 -9.82 10.43 -8.15
CA VAL A 81 -10.20 9.72 -6.92
C VAL A 81 -10.23 10.67 -5.73
N VAL A 82 -11.05 10.34 -4.73
CA VAL A 82 -11.06 11.00 -3.42
C VAL A 82 -9.97 10.40 -2.55
N PHE A 83 -9.14 11.25 -1.95
CA PHE A 83 -8.16 10.85 -0.94
C PHE A 83 -8.83 10.90 0.44
N ASP A 84 -9.14 9.74 1.00
CA ASP A 84 -9.76 9.56 2.31
C ASP A 84 -8.74 9.01 3.32
N THR A 85 -8.37 9.83 4.29
CA THR A 85 -7.43 9.45 5.38
C THR A 85 -8.04 8.48 6.39
N GLY A 86 -9.36 8.26 6.35
CA GLY A 86 -10.07 7.34 7.23
C GLY A 86 -10.15 5.90 6.71
N SER A 87 -9.62 5.62 5.52
CA SER A 87 -9.69 4.30 4.87
C SER A 87 -8.32 3.78 4.47
N GLY A 88 -8.17 2.45 4.45
CA GLY A 88 -6.96 1.76 3.97
C GLY A 88 -7.11 1.12 2.59
N HIS A 89 -8.25 1.34 1.92
CA HIS A 89 -8.58 0.69 0.66
C HIS A 89 -8.45 1.65 -0.52
N PHE A 90 -8.00 1.12 -1.64
CA PHE A 90 -8.07 1.77 -2.93
C PHE A 90 -9.17 1.10 -3.76
N ILE A 91 -10.18 1.87 -4.18
CA ILE A 91 -11.35 1.33 -4.88
C ILE A 91 -11.62 2.16 -6.14
N VAL A 92 -11.78 1.46 -7.27
CA VAL A 92 -12.25 2.03 -8.53
C VAL A 92 -13.40 1.17 -9.08
N PRO A 93 -14.41 1.77 -9.73
CA PRO A 93 -15.50 1.01 -10.35
C PRO A 93 -14.98 0.05 -11.43
N SER A 94 -15.42 -1.20 -11.44
CA SER A 94 -15.10 -2.15 -12.50
C SER A 94 -15.90 -1.84 -13.78
N SER A 95 -15.31 -2.10 -14.95
CA SER A 95 -16.02 -2.10 -16.24
C SER A 95 -17.21 -3.06 -16.29
N LYS A 96 -17.18 -4.12 -15.45
CA LYS A 96 -18.30 -5.06 -15.28
C LYS A 96 -19.45 -4.49 -14.44
N CYS A 97 -19.26 -3.37 -13.74
CA CYS A 97 -20.32 -2.69 -13.01
C CYS A 97 -21.20 -1.89 -13.98
N LEU A 98 -22.49 -2.23 -14.03
CA LEU A 98 -23.47 -1.65 -14.94
C LEU A 98 -24.55 -0.81 -14.24
N SER A 99 -24.45 -0.62 -12.92
CA SER A 99 -25.36 0.27 -12.20
C SER A 99 -25.23 1.71 -12.70
N GLU A 100 -26.28 2.50 -12.52
CA GLU A 100 -26.28 3.92 -12.89
C GLU A 100 -25.19 4.70 -12.14
N SER A 101 -24.96 4.36 -10.87
CA SER A 101 -23.88 4.91 -10.05
C SER A 101 -22.49 4.64 -10.64
N CYS A 102 -22.25 3.47 -11.25
CA CYS A 102 -21.00 3.19 -11.94
C CYS A 102 -20.91 3.84 -13.33
N ALA A 103 -22.04 4.00 -14.02
CA ALA A 103 -22.08 4.51 -15.39
C ALA A 103 -21.63 5.98 -15.51
N VAL A 104 -21.86 6.78 -14.46
CA VAL A 104 -21.43 8.19 -14.41
C VAL A 104 -19.95 8.36 -14.07
N HIS A 105 -19.23 7.28 -13.76
CA HIS A 105 -17.81 7.30 -13.43
C HIS A 105 -16.98 6.57 -14.49
N ARG A 106 -15.70 6.93 -14.58
CA ARG A 106 -14.73 6.11 -15.32
C ARG A 106 -14.56 4.78 -14.61
N ARG A 107 -14.54 3.70 -15.39
CA ARG A 107 -14.45 2.32 -14.92
C ARG A 107 -13.16 1.66 -15.36
N TYR A 108 -12.59 0.83 -14.49
CA TYR A 108 -11.39 0.05 -14.76
C TYR A 108 -11.68 -1.14 -15.68
N GLY A 109 -11.04 -1.13 -16.84
CA GLY A 109 -11.03 -2.23 -17.79
C GLY A 109 -9.92 -3.22 -17.43
N ARG A 110 -10.24 -4.31 -16.73
CA ARG A 110 -9.27 -5.36 -16.39
C ARG A 110 -8.56 -5.90 -17.64
N GLU A 111 -9.33 -6.20 -18.68
CA GLU A 111 -8.82 -6.74 -19.95
C GLU A 111 -8.00 -5.74 -20.76
N ALA A 112 -8.11 -4.44 -20.44
CA ALA A 112 -7.34 -3.39 -21.09
C ALA A 112 -5.99 -3.11 -20.40
N SER A 113 -5.60 -3.91 -19.39
CA SER A 113 -4.35 -3.76 -18.65
C SER A 113 -3.59 -5.09 -18.61
N SER A 114 -2.43 -5.13 -19.25
CA SER A 114 -1.48 -6.24 -19.23
C SER A 114 -0.83 -6.48 -17.87
N SER A 115 -0.83 -5.50 -16.97
CA SER A 115 -0.31 -5.65 -15.61
C SER A 115 -1.38 -6.07 -14.60
N ALA A 116 -2.62 -6.32 -15.04
CA ALA A 116 -3.69 -6.75 -14.15
C ALA A 116 -3.47 -8.19 -13.69
N ALA A 117 -3.54 -8.41 -12.38
CA ALA A 117 -3.57 -9.74 -11.77
C ALA A 117 -4.78 -9.83 -10.85
N ASP A 118 -5.41 -10.99 -10.83
CA ASP A 118 -6.55 -11.26 -9.96
C ASP A 118 -6.09 -11.96 -8.71
N ILE A 119 -6.43 -11.36 -7.57
CA ILE A 119 -6.01 -11.79 -6.25
C ILE A 119 -7.26 -11.88 -5.38
N ASP A 120 -7.45 -13.02 -4.72
CA ASP A 120 -8.50 -13.23 -3.71
C ASP A 120 -8.13 -12.49 -2.40
N HIS A 121 -9.08 -12.37 -1.48
CA HIS A 121 -8.96 -11.67 -0.20
C HIS A 121 -7.85 -12.22 0.70
N ASP A 122 -7.42 -13.45 0.47
CA ASP A 122 -6.36 -14.13 1.22
C ASP A 122 -4.96 -13.80 0.66
N GLY A 123 -4.90 -13.06 -0.44
CA GLY A 123 -3.67 -12.64 -1.11
C GLY A 123 -3.17 -13.63 -2.17
N ASN A 124 -3.87 -14.73 -2.41
CA ASN A 124 -3.51 -15.70 -3.44
C ASN A 124 -4.09 -15.33 -4.81
N ALA A 125 -3.42 -15.75 -5.88
CA ALA A 125 -3.93 -15.55 -7.22
C ALA A 125 -5.18 -16.41 -7.47
N VAL A 126 -6.17 -15.83 -8.14
CA VAL A 126 -7.38 -16.55 -8.55
C VAL A 126 -6.99 -17.68 -9.52
N PRO A 127 -7.36 -18.95 -9.24
CA PRO A 127 -7.07 -20.07 -10.13
C PRO A 127 -7.65 -19.88 -11.54
N ALA A 128 -6.97 -20.41 -12.56
CA ALA A 128 -7.40 -20.25 -13.95
C ALA A 128 -8.72 -20.99 -14.28
N ASP A 129 -9.04 -22.02 -13.50
CA ASP A 129 -10.27 -22.82 -13.56
C ASP A 129 -11.33 -22.38 -12.55
N ALA A 130 -11.12 -21.24 -11.86
CA ALA A 130 -12.09 -20.72 -10.91
C ALA A 130 -13.33 -20.17 -11.64
N GLU A 131 -14.48 -20.77 -11.37
CA GLU A 131 -15.77 -20.33 -11.89
C GLU A 131 -16.30 -19.09 -11.14
N GLU A 132 -15.88 -18.90 -9.89
CA GLU A 132 -16.30 -17.78 -9.03
C GLU A 132 -15.09 -17.06 -8.42
N ARG A 133 -15.30 -15.79 -8.07
CA ARG A 133 -14.36 -15.00 -7.27
C ARG A 133 -14.92 -14.80 -5.90
N ASP A 134 -14.03 -14.65 -4.93
CA ASP A 134 -14.46 -14.20 -3.63
C ASP A 134 -14.98 -12.74 -3.66
N GLN A 135 -15.73 -12.41 -2.62
CA GLN A 135 -16.33 -11.09 -2.45
C GLN A 135 -16.09 -10.61 -1.04
N VAL A 136 -15.64 -9.36 -0.94
CA VAL A 136 -15.44 -8.68 0.33
C VAL A 136 -16.36 -7.46 0.37
N SER A 137 -17.21 -7.41 1.39
CA SER A 137 -18.03 -6.23 1.66
C SER A 137 -17.22 -5.25 2.50
N VAL A 138 -16.96 -4.06 1.94
CA VAL A 138 -16.28 -2.96 2.65
C VAL A 138 -17.33 -1.93 3.06
N ALA A 139 -17.43 -1.63 4.36
CA ALA A 139 -18.30 -0.60 4.87
C ALA A 139 -17.52 0.71 5.08
N PHE A 140 -18.00 1.79 4.47
CA PHE A 140 -17.49 3.15 4.69
C PHE A 140 -18.53 3.92 5.53
N GLY A 141 -18.09 4.87 6.37
CA GLY A 141 -18.94 5.49 7.39
C GLY A 141 -20.30 6.02 6.90
N THR A 142 -21.37 5.75 7.66
CA THR A 142 -22.75 6.28 7.60
C THR A 142 -23.42 6.52 6.23
N GLY A 143 -23.00 5.85 5.16
CA GLY A 143 -23.63 5.95 3.86
C GLY A 143 -24.21 4.62 3.42
N ASP A 144 -25.53 4.51 3.35
CA ASP A 144 -26.17 3.47 2.56
C ASP A 144 -25.81 3.71 1.08
N ILE A 145 -25.32 2.66 0.41
CA ILE A 145 -25.25 2.65 -1.05
C ILE A 145 -26.69 2.42 -1.52
N VAL A 146 -27.41 3.52 -1.78
CA VAL A 146 -28.70 3.47 -2.50
C VAL A 146 -28.47 3.36 -4.01
#